data_AF-A0AAW7LKQ2-F1
#
_entry.id   AF-A0AAW7LKQ2-F1
#
_cell.length_a   1.000
_cell.length_b   1.000
_cell.length_c   1.000
_cell.angle_alpha   90.00
_cell.angle_beta   90.00
_cell.angle_gamma   90.00
#
_symmetry.space_group_name_H-M   'P 1'
#
loop_
_entity.id
_entity.type
_entity.pdbx_description
1 polymer ?
#
loop_
_entity_poly.entity_id
_entity_poly.type
_entity_poly.pdbx_seq_one_letter_code
_entity_poly.pdbx_strand_id
1 'polypeptide(L)'
;MATLDSFREATGEPIQLDLANGYIADIRLNAGDINGRTITVELTDNGTPITDTTGITVALAYNTTPGSGLGDRVSMPAVFGTPTATYRVAVPRKALQHAGAILMGIEVSVNGTKTCSRNFHGIVERAVFDATAPDAQDQMGVLDKLIDDATTAINKAVSAAGEAKDAADAARTSVIEYRQLSDDCKAKIAASAAAGVVFATQSDIDTQYDSVIAPALSDAETIPPLTQSDIDWALDIINR
;
A
#
# COMPACT_ATOMS: atom_id res chain seq x y z
N MET A 1 -23.19 40.48 -7.36
CA MET A 1 -22.80 39.31 -8.16
C MET A 1 -23.75 38.19 -7.78
N ALA A 2 -24.51 37.61 -8.71
CA ALA A 2 -25.35 36.47 -8.38
C ALA A 2 -24.45 35.26 -8.10
N THR A 3 -24.64 34.61 -6.95
CA THR A 3 -23.96 33.35 -6.63
C THR A 3 -24.80 32.19 -7.15
N LEU A 4 -24.17 31.12 -7.60
CA LEU A 4 -24.85 29.91 -8.09
C LEU A 4 -25.31 29.01 -6.93
N ASP A 5 -25.63 29.58 -5.77
CA ASP A 5 -25.93 28.80 -4.58
C ASP A 5 -27.24 28.02 -4.76
N SER A 6 -28.27 28.65 -5.35
CA SER A 6 -29.54 28.00 -5.68
C SER A 6 -29.41 26.92 -6.75
N PHE A 7 -28.41 26.97 -7.62
CA PHE A 7 -28.20 25.95 -8.66
C PHE A 7 -27.86 24.58 -8.06
N ARG A 8 -27.31 24.57 -6.84
CA ARG A 8 -26.96 23.34 -6.14
C ARG A 8 -28.11 22.76 -5.33
N GLU A 9 -29.27 23.40 -5.24
CA GLU A 9 -30.41 22.83 -4.50
C GLU A 9 -30.88 21.55 -5.20
N ALA A 10 -31.05 20.48 -4.43
CA ALA A 10 -31.46 19.17 -4.92
C ALA A 10 -32.97 19.14 -5.24
N THR A 11 -33.73 20.05 -4.64
CA THR A 11 -35.18 20.19 -4.79
C THR A 11 -35.52 21.66 -5.02
N GLY A 12 -36.61 21.93 -5.78
CA GLY A 12 -37.09 23.31 -5.97
C GLY A 12 -37.69 23.91 -4.70
N GLU A 13 -38.26 23.07 -3.86
CA GLU A 13 -38.82 23.42 -2.54
C GLU A 13 -38.15 22.59 -1.44
N PRO A 14 -37.98 23.11 -0.22
CA PRO A 14 -37.51 22.32 0.91
C PRO A 14 -38.38 21.11 1.18
N ILE A 15 -37.77 20.02 1.68
CA ILE A 15 -38.50 18.85 2.15
C ILE A 15 -39.23 19.23 3.44
N GLN A 16 -40.56 19.22 3.38
CA GLN A 16 -41.40 19.50 4.53
C GLN A 16 -41.56 18.25 5.39
N LEU A 17 -41.12 18.32 6.65
CA LEU A 17 -41.26 17.27 7.63
C LEU A 17 -42.16 17.71 8.77
N ASP A 18 -43.43 17.35 8.63
CA ASP A 18 -44.45 17.55 9.65
C ASP A 18 -44.72 16.28 10.47
N LEU A 19 -44.60 15.12 9.79
CA LEU A 19 -44.80 13.80 10.36
C LEU A 19 -43.64 12.92 9.96
N ALA A 20 -43.15 12.09 10.89
CA ALA A 20 -42.08 11.13 10.61
C ALA A 20 -42.42 10.20 9.43
N ASN A 21 -43.69 9.80 9.28
CA ASN A 21 -44.15 8.93 8.20
C ASN A 21 -44.64 9.69 6.95
N GLY A 22 -44.37 11.00 6.87
CA GLY A 22 -44.70 11.82 5.71
C GLY A 22 -44.08 11.27 4.42
N TYR A 23 -44.77 11.45 3.29
CA TYR A 23 -44.21 11.08 2.01
C TYR A 23 -43.12 12.08 1.60
N ILE A 24 -41.98 11.54 1.17
CA ILE A 24 -40.87 12.31 0.61
C ILE A 24 -40.62 11.76 -0.79
N ALA A 25 -40.60 12.65 -1.79
CA ALA A 25 -40.34 12.27 -3.17
C ALA A 25 -38.87 11.88 -3.37
N ASP A 26 -38.61 11.02 -4.35
CA ASP A 26 -37.25 10.68 -4.73
C ASP A 26 -36.53 11.89 -5.34
N ILE A 27 -35.23 12.00 -5.06
CA ILE A 27 -34.41 13.16 -5.42
C ILE A 27 -33.41 12.76 -6.51
N ARG A 28 -33.29 13.60 -7.55
CA ARG A 28 -32.29 13.40 -8.61
C ARG A 28 -30.95 14.03 -8.20
N LEU A 29 -29.91 13.22 -8.26
CA LEU A 29 -28.52 13.57 -7.93
C LEU A 29 -27.61 13.21 -9.10
N ASN A 30 -26.36 13.69 -9.11
CA ASN A 30 -25.42 13.34 -10.17
C ASN A 30 -24.06 12.92 -9.60
N ALA A 31 -23.49 11.84 -10.14
CA ALA A 31 -22.17 11.35 -9.73
C ALA A 31 -21.02 12.32 -10.10
N GLY A 32 -21.25 13.26 -11.02
CA GLY A 32 -20.33 14.33 -11.36
C GLY A 32 -20.22 15.43 -10.28
N ASP A 33 -21.18 15.49 -9.34
CA ASP A 33 -21.21 16.53 -8.31
C ASP A 33 -20.14 16.24 -7.24
N ILE A 34 -19.01 16.97 -7.28
CA ILE A 34 -17.92 16.81 -6.31
C ILE A 34 -18.37 17.21 -4.90
N ASN A 35 -19.07 18.33 -4.81
CA ASN A 35 -19.59 18.89 -3.56
C ASN A 35 -21.06 18.54 -3.32
N GLY A 36 -21.62 17.61 -4.12
CA GLY A 36 -23.01 17.21 -4.06
C GLY A 36 -24.03 18.33 -4.32
N ARG A 37 -25.30 17.94 -4.29
CA ARG A 37 -26.44 18.86 -4.25
C ARG A 37 -26.87 19.08 -2.81
N THR A 38 -27.39 20.26 -2.50
CA THR A 38 -27.89 20.61 -1.17
C THR A 38 -29.31 20.11 -0.98
N ILE A 39 -29.54 19.34 0.06
CA ILE A 39 -30.87 19.02 0.55
C ILE A 39 -31.20 20.01 1.67
N THR A 40 -32.36 20.64 1.55
CA THR A 40 -32.92 21.54 2.56
C THR A 40 -34.19 20.90 3.14
N VAL A 41 -34.32 20.93 4.45
CA VAL A 41 -35.43 20.35 5.22
C VAL A 41 -36.02 21.43 6.11
N GLU A 42 -37.34 21.47 6.19
CA GLU A 42 -38.10 22.33 7.09
C GLU A 42 -38.95 21.47 8.02
N LEU A 43 -38.84 21.70 9.32
CA LEU A 43 -39.63 20.99 10.32
C LEU A 43 -40.85 21.83 10.70
N THR A 44 -42.00 21.20 10.83
CA THR A 44 -43.23 21.79 11.40
C THR A 44 -43.85 20.83 12.39
N ASP A 45 -44.71 21.36 13.27
CA ASP A 45 -45.55 20.57 14.17
C ASP A 45 -47.03 20.75 13.80
N ASN A 46 -47.56 19.78 13.06
CA ASN A 46 -48.91 19.80 12.48
C ASN A 46 -49.22 21.11 11.73
N GLY A 47 -48.29 21.52 10.86
CA GLY A 47 -48.34 22.77 10.09
C GLY A 47 -47.98 24.02 10.89
N THR A 48 -47.66 23.91 12.17
CA THR A 48 -47.20 25.02 13.00
C THR A 48 -45.68 25.18 12.87
N PRO A 49 -45.16 26.39 12.59
CA PRO A 49 -43.72 26.62 12.56
C PRO A 49 -43.04 26.37 13.90
N ILE A 50 -41.92 25.67 13.87
CA ILE A 50 -41.05 25.46 15.03
C ILE A 50 -40.04 26.61 15.06
N THR A 51 -40.13 27.46 16.08
CA THR A 51 -39.28 28.67 16.20
C THR A 51 -38.14 28.55 17.20
N ASP A 52 -38.21 27.58 18.11
CA ASP A 52 -37.12 27.22 19.02
C ASP A 52 -36.44 25.93 18.53
N THR A 53 -35.17 26.04 18.14
CA THR A 53 -34.35 24.91 17.66
C THR A 53 -33.44 24.32 18.73
N THR A 54 -33.53 24.81 19.97
CA THR A 54 -32.67 24.36 21.07
C THR A 54 -32.84 22.87 21.32
N GLY A 55 -31.74 22.13 21.33
CA GLY A 55 -31.74 20.69 21.53
C GLY A 55 -32.23 19.86 20.34
N ILE A 56 -32.50 20.50 19.19
CA ILE A 56 -32.82 19.83 17.93
C ILE A 56 -31.54 19.67 17.11
N THR A 57 -31.28 18.45 16.67
CA THR A 57 -30.22 18.13 15.70
C THR A 57 -30.82 17.33 14.57
N VAL A 58 -30.34 17.58 13.35
CA VAL A 58 -30.82 16.91 12.14
C VAL A 58 -29.63 16.34 11.39
N ALA A 59 -29.78 15.13 10.87
CA ALA A 59 -28.78 14.47 10.04
C ALA A 59 -29.42 13.86 8.79
N LEU A 60 -28.71 13.94 7.67
CA LEU A 60 -29.02 13.16 6.48
C LEU A 60 -28.33 11.80 6.63
N ALA A 61 -29.12 10.74 6.80
CA ALA A 61 -28.65 9.37 6.74
C ALA A 61 -28.76 8.85 5.31
N TYR A 62 -27.75 8.09 4.89
CA TYR A 62 -27.72 7.49 3.57
C TYR A 62 -27.05 6.11 3.59
N ASN A 63 -27.49 5.22 2.72
CA ASN A 63 -26.91 3.90 2.55
C ASN A 63 -26.85 3.53 1.07
N THR A 64 -25.63 3.27 0.59
CA THR A 64 -25.36 2.83 -0.79
C THR A 64 -25.46 1.32 -0.96
N THR A 65 -25.51 0.55 0.14
CA THR A 65 -25.65 -0.91 0.15
C THR A 65 -26.65 -1.37 1.23
N PRO A 66 -27.95 -1.02 1.10
CA PRO A 66 -28.96 -1.42 2.09
C PRO A 66 -29.01 -2.94 2.31
N GLY A 67 -29.06 -3.36 3.57
CA GLY A 67 -29.12 -4.77 3.96
C GLY A 67 -27.77 -5.47 4.13
N SER A 68 -26.66 -4.86 3.70
CA SER A 68 -25.30 -5.39 3.89
C SER A 68 -24.33 -4.38 4.49
N GLY A 69 -24.51 -3.08 4.22
CA GLY A 69 -23.75 -1.99 4.82
C GLY A 69 -24.51 -1.29 5.95
N LEU A 70 -23.76 -0.77 6.94
CA LEU A 70 -24.30 0.06 8.02
C LEU A 70 -24.93 1.37 7.52
N GLY A 71 -24.49 1.86 6.36
CA GLY A 71 -24.77 3.23 5.91
C GLY A 71 -23.89 4.25 6.65
N ASP A 72 -24.21 5.52 6.46
CA ASP A 72 -23.50 6.65 7.05
C ASP A 72 -24.46 7.82 7.32
N ARG A 73 -24.01 8.83 8.05
CA ARG A 73 -24.81 10.03 8.33
C ARG A 73 -23.96 11.29 8.32
N VAL A 74 -24.55 12.39 7.85
CA VAL A 74 -23.93 13.72 7.90
C VAL A 74 -24.85 14.68 8.65
N SER A 75 -24.29 15.46 9.58
CA SER A 75 -25.03 16.50 10.29
C SER A 75 -25.53 17.55 9.31
N MET A 76 -26.77 18.01 9.47
CA MET A 76 -27.35 19.12 8.74
C MET A 76 -27.31 20.37 9.63
N PRO A 77 -26.45 21.36 9.34
CA PRO A 77 -26.46 22.62 10.07
C PRO A 77 -27.79 23.35 9.96
N ALA A 78 -28.18 24.04 11.03
CA ALA A 78 -29.34 24.92 11.04
C ALA A 78 -29.10 26.15 10.15
N VAL A 79 -30.16 26.59 9.49
CA VAL A 79 -30.22 27.85 8.76
C VAL A 79 -30.93 28.86 9.64
N PHE A 80 -30.30 30.01 9.89
CA PHE A 80 -30.88 31.07 10.70
C PHE A 80 -31.70 32.04 9.85
N GLY A 81 -32.70 32.68 10.47
CA GLY A 81 -33.54 33.68 9.81
C GLY A 81 -34.64 33.09 8.93
N THR A 82 -34.93 31.80 9.06
CA THR A 82 -36.03 31.13 8.38
C THR A 82 -37.31 31.15 9.23
N PRO A 83 -38.51 31.05 8.60
CA PRO A 83 -39.79 31.10 9.33
C PRO A 83 -40.03 29.92 10.28
N THR A 84 -39.36 28.79 10.04
CA THR A 84 -39.39 27.59 10.86
C THR A 84 -37.99 27.00 10.99
N ALA A 85 -37.85 25.95 11.80
CA ALA A 85 -36.62 25.19 11.96
C ALA A 85 -36.17 24.56 10.63
N THR A 86 -35.21 25.20 9.98
CA THR A 86 -34.69 24.81 8.66
C THR A 86 -33.26 24.30 8.79
N TYR A 87 -32.96 23.19 8.12
CA TYR A 87 -31.63 22.55 8.12
C TYR A 87 -31.23 22.22 6.70
N ARG A 88 -29.95 22.36 6.37
CA ARG A 88 -29.47 22.05 5.03
C ARG A 88 -28.11 21.39 5.03
N VAL A 89 -27.89 20.48 4.09
CA VAL A 89 -26.58 19.84 3.90
C VAL A 89 -26.38 19.44 2.45
N ALA A 90 -25.14 19.50 1.98
CA ALA A 90 -24.77 18.86 0.73
C ALA A 90 -24.77 17.33 0.89
N VAL A 91 -25.32 16.61 -0.09
CA VAL A 91 -25.19 15.16 -0.17
C VAL A 91 -23.70 14.80 -0.26
N PRO A 92 -23.15 13.98 0.65
CA PRO A 92 -21.72 13.71 0.68
C PRO A 92 -21.22 12.99 -0.58
N ARG A 93 -19.98 13.29 -0.99
CA ARG A 93 -19.34 12.65 -2.16
C ARG A 93 -19.38 11.12 -2.10
N LYS A 94 -19.24 10.54 -0.91
CA LYS A 94 -19.31 9.09 -0.66
C LYS A 94 -20.64 8.47 -1.12
N ALA A 95 -21.74 9.20 -1.02
CA ALA A 95 -23.05 8.74 -1.50
C ALA A 95 -23.17 8.78 -3.03
N LEU A 96 -22.36 9.59 -3.71
CA LEU A 96 -22.47 9.89 -5.14
C LEU A 96 -21.45 9.12 -6.00
N GLN A 97 -20.66 8.23 -5.40
CA GLN A 97 -19.56 7.52 -6.08
C GLN A 97 -20.04 6.64 -7.24
N HIS A 98 -21.25 6.09 -7.13
CA HIS A 98 -21.81 5.17 -8.10
C HIS A 98 -23.21 5.63 -8.52
N ALA A 99 -23.48 5.51 -9.82
CA ALA A 99 -24.81 5.74 -10.34
C ALA A 99 -25.78 4.65 -9.85
N GLY A 100 -27.03 5.01 -9.62
CA GLY A 100 -28.08 4.12 -9.12
C GLY A 100 -28.90 4.73 -8.01
N ALA A 101 -29.83 3.93 -7.48
CA ALA A 101 -30.65 4.32 -6.34
C ALA A 101 -29.88 4.09 -5.03
N ILE A 102 -29.89 5.10 -4.17
CA ILE A 102 -29.34 5.03 -2.81
C ILE A 102 -30.44 5.33 -1.81
N LEU A 103 -30.47 4.61 -0.70
CA LEU A 103 -31.50 4.78 0.32
C LEU A 103 -31.13 5.96 1.21
N MET A 104 -32.07 6.87 1.44
CA MET A 104 -31.88 8.06 2.27
C MET A 104 -33.00 8.21 3.30
N GLY A 105 -32.70 8.96 4.35
CA GLY A 105 -33.66 9.36 5.38
C GLY A 105 -33.14 10.56 6.15
N ILE A 106 -34.06 11.31 6.76
CA ILE A 106 -33.72 12.40 7.67
C ILE A 106 -33.87 11.88 9.10
N GLU A 107 -32.80 11.95 9.88
CA GLU A 107 -32.83 11.69 11.31
C GLU A 107 -33.01 13.01 12.04
N VAL A 108 -34.08 13.14 12.80
CA VAL A 108 -34.30 14.27 13.70
C VAL A 108 -34.10 13.78 15.12
N SER A 109 -33.24 14.44 15.90
CA SER A 109 -33.11 14.17 17.33
C SER A 109 -33.47 15.39 18.14
N VAL A 110 -34.38 15.20 19.08
CA VAL A 110 -34.84 16.22 20.03
C VAL A 110 -34.45 15.74 21.43
N ASN A 111 -33.59 16.48 22.11
CA ASN A 111 -33.12 16.18 23.47
C ASN A 111 -32.61 14.72 23.63
N GLY A 112 -31.92 14.20 22.61
CA GLY A 112 -31.35 12.86 22.60
C GLY A 112 -32.29 11.72 22.17
N THR A 113 -33.59 11.99 22.01
CA THR A 113 -34.52 11.03 21.40
C THR A 113 -34.48 11.19 19.89
N LYS A 114 -34.29 10.10 19.14
CA LYS A 114 -34.19 10.13 17.69
C LYS A 114 -35.45 9.57 17.03
N THR A 115 -35.90 10.26 15.99
CA THR A 115 -36.98 9.81 15.10
C THR A 115 -36.51 9.97 13.66
N CYS A 116 -36.69 8.92 12.86
CA CYS A 116 -36.33 8.93 11.45
C CYS A 116 -37.56 9.22 10.60
N SER A 117 -37.36 9.98 9.52
CA SER A 117 -38.36 10.13 8.48
C SER A 117 -38.64 8.78 7.79
N ARG A 118 -39.70 8.73 7.00
CA ARG A 118 -39.87 7.71 5.98
C ARG A 118 -38.65 7.73 5.05
N ASN A 119 -38.23 6.55 4.61
CA ASN A 119 -37.16 6.43 3.64
C ASN A 119 -37.60 7.00 2.28
N PHE A 120 -36.66 7.62 1.57
CA PHE A 120 -36.78 8.05 0.18
C PHE A 120 -35.50 7.67 -0.57
N HIS A 121 -35.52 7.74 -1.91
CA HIS A 121 -34.33 7.44 -2.69
C HIS A 121 -33.68 8.70 -3.24
N GLY A 122 -32.35 8.73 -3.15
CA GLY A 122 -31.54 9.52 -4.07
C GLY A 122 -31.28 8.68 -5.32
N ILE A 123 -31.71 9.15 -6.49
CA ILE A 123 -31.36 8.52 -7.77
C ILE A 123 -30.15 9.26 -8.33
N VAL A 124 -28.98 8.64 -8.19
CA VAL A 124 -27.71 9.16 -8.67
C VAL A 124 -27.57 8.85 -10.16
N GLU A 125 -27.64 9.87 -10.99
CA GLU A 125 -27.37 9.76 -12.42
C GLU A 125 -25.87 9.62 -12.68
N ARG A 126 -25.53 8.93 -13.77
CA ARG A 126 -24.15 8.80 -14.21
C ARG A 126 -23.60 10.18 -14.59
N ALA A 127 -22.35 10.44 -14.21
CA ALA A 127 -21.64 11.63 -14.66
C ALA A 127 -21.51 11.60 -16.19
N VAL A 128 -21.72 12.74 -16.86
CA VAL A 128 -21.46 12.85 -18.30
C VAL A 128 -19.95 12.80 -18.57
N PHE A 129 -19.18 13.47 -17.71
CA PHE A 129 -17.73 13.39 -17.70
C PHE A 129 -17.29 12.57 -16.48
N ASP A 130 -16.80 11.36 -16.74
CA ASP A 130 -16.34 10.44 -15.70
C ASP A 130 -14.81 10.39 -15.70
N ALA A 131 -14.18 11.18 -14.83
CA ALA A 131 -12.73 11.20 -14.67
C ALA A 131 -12.15 9.90 -14.09
N THR A 132 -12.99 8.95 -13.69
CA THR A 132 -12.58 7.61 -13.23
C THR A 132 -12.75 6.54 -14.30
N ALA A 133 -13.23 6.91 -15.49
CA ALA A 133 -13.39 5.97 -16.58
C ALA A 133 -12.03 5.40 -17.02
N PRO A 134 -11.98 4.14 -17.53
CA PRO A 134 -10.72 3.50 -17.90
C PRO A 134 -9.91 4.26 -18.97
N ASP A 135 -10.58 5.05 -19.80
CA ASP A 135 -10.00 5.91 -20.85
C ASP A 135 -9.59 7.30 -20.32
N ALA A 136 -10.00 7.67 -19.10
CA ALA A 136 -9.48 8.85 -18.41
C ALA A 136 -8.03 8.65 -17.91
N GLN A 137 -7.58 7.40 -17.77
CA GLN A 137 -6.17 7.09 -17.55
C GLN A 137 -5.43 7.07 -18.90
N ASP A 138 -4.38 7.87 -19.02
CA ASP A 138 -3.43 7.75 -20.14
C ASP A 138 -2.66 6.42 -19.99
N GLN A 139 -3.24 5.37 -20.54
CA GLN A 139 -2.68 4.02 -20.49
C GLN A 139 -1.28 3.97 -21.13
N MET A 140 -1.01 4.84 -22.12
CA MET A 140 0.30 4.91 -22.76
C MET A 140 1.33 5.57 -21.84
N GLY A 141 0.98 6.68 -21.20
CA GLY A 141 1.87 7.34 -20.23
C GLY A 141 2.20 6.47 -19.01
N VAL A 142 1.28 5.59 -18.59
CA VAL A 142 1.56 4.59 -17.54
C VAL A 142 2.55 3.53 -18.03
N LEU A 143 2.42 3.08 -19.29
CA LEU A 143 3.35 2.13 -19.89
C LEU A 143 4.74 2.73 -20.10
N ASP A 144 4.83 3.98 -20.58
CA ASP A 144 6.11 4.69 -20.74
C ASP A 144 6.82 4.82 -19.39
N LYS A 145 6.10 5.22 -18.35
CA LYS A 145 6.66 5.27 -16.99
C LYS A 145 7.12 3.91 -16.49
N LEU A 146 6.36 2.85 -16.77
CA LEU A 146 6.74 1.49 -16.38
C LEU A 146 8.02 1.03 -17.11
N ILE A 147 8.18 1.41 -18.38
CA ILE A 147 9.38 1.15 -19.19
C ILE A 147 10.58 1.93 -18.61
N ASP A 148 10.38 3.18 -18.19
CA ASP A 148 11.44 4.00 -17.57
C ASP A 148 11.86 3.45 -16.20
N ASP A 149 10.91 3.05 -15.37
CA ASP A 149 11.16 2.43 -14.07
C ASP A 149 11.90 1.09 -14.23
N ALA A 150 11.51 0.28 -15.23
CA ALA A 150 12.18 -0.98 -15.56
C ALA A 150 13.61 -0.76 -16.06
N THR A 151 13.82 0.21 -16.96
CA THR A 151 15.15 0.60 -17.45
C THR A 151 16.04 1.07 -16.30
N THR A 152 15.49 1.87 -15.39
CA THR A 152 16.20 2.35 -14.20
C THR A 152 16.59 1.19 -13.27
N ALA A 153 15.69 0.23 -13.04
CA ALA A 153 15.97 -0.94 -12.24
C ALA A 153 17.06 -1.83 -12.86
N ILE A 154 17.02 -2.03 -14.19
CA ILE A 154 18.05 -2.78 -14.92
C ILE A 154 19.42 -2.11 -14.76
N ASN A 155 19.51 -0.80 -14.95
CA ASN A 155 20.77 -0.07 -14.82
C ASN A 155 21.36 -0.17 -13.40
N LYS A 156 20.50 -0.11 -12.36
CA LYS A 156 20.93 -0.32 -10.97
C LYS A 156 21.44 -1.75 -10.75
N ALA A 157 20.75 -2.75 -11.28
CA ALA A 157 21.16 -4.15 -11.16
C ALA A 157 22.49 -4.43 -11.86
N VAL A 158 22.69 -3.88 -13.06
CA VAL A 158 23.95 -3.98 -13.81
C VAL A 158 25.10 -3.32 -13.03
N SER A 159 24.85 -2.15 -12.45
CA SER A 159 25.86 -1.45 -11.64
C SER A 159 26.24 -2.26 -10.39
N ALA A 160 25.25 -2.77 -9.66
CA ALA A 160 25.48 -3.60 -8.47
C ALA A 160 26.22 -4.90 -8.81
N ALA A 161 25.92 -5.52 -9.96
CA ALA A 161 26.63 -6.71 -10.43
C ALA A 161 28.10 -6.38 -10.77
N GLY A 162 28.37 -5.20 -11.34
CA GLY A 162 29.71 -4.69 -11.58
C GLY A 162 30.49 -4.49 -10.28
N GLU A 163 29.91 -3.77 -9.32
CA GLU A 163 30.52 -3.54 -8.01
C GLU A 163 30.81 -4.86 -7.25
N ALA A 164 29.89 -5.82 -7.32
CA ALA A 164 30.07 -7.13 -6.71
C ALA A 164 31.22 -7.91 -7.36
N LYS A 165 31.35 -7.82 -8.69
CA LYS A 165 32.47 -8.42 -9.42
C LYS A 165 33.80 -7.78 -9.02
N ASP A 166 33.86 -6.46 -9.00
CA ASP A 166 35.07 -5.73 -8.62
C ASP A 166 35.49 -6.05 -7.17
N ALA A 167 34.53 -6.16 -6.25
CA ALA A 167 34.78 -6.57 -4.87
C ALA A 167 35.30 -8.01 -4.77
N ALA A 168 34.75 -8.93 -5.56
CA ALA A 168 35.22 -10.32 -5.61
C ALA A 168 36.64 -10.42 -6.17
N ASP A 169 36.96 -9.66 -7.22
CA ASP A 169 38.30 -9.60 -7.81
C ASP A 169 39.30 -8.97 -6.83
N ALA A 170 38.92 -7.92 -6.10
CA ALA A 170 39.73 -7.33 -5.05
C ALA A 170 40.01 -8.32 -3.90
N ALA A 171 39.01 -9.10 -3.48
CA ALA A 171 39.19 -10.13 -2.46
C ALA A 171 40.13 -11.25 -2.94
N ARG A 172 39.96 -11.73 -4.17
CA ARG A 172 40.78 -12.80 -4.77
C ARG A 172 42.24 -12.40 -4.93
N THR A 173 42.50 -11.12 -5.21
CA THR A 173 43.86 -10.59 -5.43
C THR A 173 44.47 -9.98 -4.17
N SER A 174 43.74 -9.96 -3.05
CA SER A 174 44.24 -9.41 -1.79
C SER A 174 45.41 -10.24 -1.25
N VAL A 175 46.52 -9.56 -0.94
CA VAL A 175 47.70 -10.13 -0.28
C VAL A 175 47.80 -9.49 1.09
N ILE A 176 47.93 -10.30 2.14
CA ILE A 176 48.17 -9.79 3.49
C ILE A 176 49.67 -9.56 3.64
N GLU A 177 50.07 -8.30 3.82
CA GLU A 177 51.46 -7.98 4.12
C GLU A 177 51.81 -8.31 5.57
N TYR A 178 53.07 -8.70 5.82
CA TYR A 178 53.57 -8.99 7.18
C TYR A 178 53.26 -7.88 8.19
N ARG A 179 53.27 -6.60 7.76
CA ARG A 179 52.96 -5.45 8.62
C ARG A 179 51.52 -5.45 9.14
N GLN A 180 50.59 -5.99 8.36
CA GLN A 180 49.16 -6.05 8.67
C GLN A 180 48.79 -7.22 9.61
N LEU A 181 49.71 -8.15 9.85
CA LEU A 181 49.49 -9.25 10.79
C LEU A 181 49.38 -8.75 12.24
N SER A 182 48.58 -9.45 13.05
CA SER A 182 48.49 -9.18 14.48
C SER A 182 49.81 -9.45 15.19
N ASP A 183 50.04 -8.79 16.32
CA ASP A 183 51.28 -8.95 17.09
C ASP A 183 51.45 -10.39 17.60
N ASP A 184 50.35 -11.08 17.95
CA ASP A 184 50.37 -12.51 18.30
C ASP A 184 50.82 -13.38 17.11
N CYS A 185 50.34 -13.09 15.90
CA CYS A 185 50.72 -13.82 14.70
C CYS A 185 52.20 -13.57 14.34
N LYS A 186 52.65 -12.31 14.43
CA LYS A 186 54.06 -11.94 14.23
C LYS A 186 54.97 -12.63 15.25
N ALA A 187 54.56 -12.69 16.52
CA ALA A 187 55.31 -13.36 17.58
C ALA A 187 55.41 -14.88 17.33
N LYS A 188 54.33 -15.51 16.89
CA LYS A 188 54.33 -16.94 16.52
C LYS A 188 55.24 -17.22 15.32
N ILE A 189 55.19 -16.39 14.28
CA ILE A 189 56.10 -16.51 13.12
C ILE A 189 57.56 -16.40 13.57
N ALA A 190 57.89 -15.41 14.41
CA ALA A 190 59.24 -15.24 14.94
C ALA A 190 59.69 -16.43 15.81
N ALA A 191 58.80 -16.98 16.64
CA ALA A 191 59.08 -18.17 17.44
C ALA A 191 59.32 -19.42 16.57
N SER A 192 58.51 -19.62 15.52
CA SER A 192 58.69 -20.71 14.55
C SER A 192 60.02 -20.58 13.79
N ALA A 193 60.39 -19.37 13.37
CA ALA A 193 61.67 -19.11 12.73
C ALA A 193 62.86 -19.39 13.67
N ALA A 194 62.75 -18.99 14.95
CA ALA A 194 63.75 -19.30 15.97
C ALA A 194 63.86 -20.80 16.28
N ALA A 195 62.78 -21.56 16.09
CA ALA A 195 62.75 -23.02 16.17
C ALA A 195 63.26 -23.72 14.89
N GLY A 196 63.68 -22.95 13.87
CA GLY A 196 64.25 -23.49 12.63
C GLY A 196 63.21 -23.93 11.58
N VAL A 197 61.93 -23.55 11.73
CA VAL A 197 60.89 -23.84 10.74
C VAL A 197 61.09 -22.92 9.53
N VAL A 198 61.42 -23.49 8.37
CA VAL A 198 61.55 -22.75 7.10
C VAL A 198 60.17 -22.60 6.49
N PHE A 199 59.71 -21.36 6.33
CA PHE A 199 58.52 -21.07 5.53
C PHE A 199 58.91 -21.16 4.05
N ALA A 200 58.34 -22.13 3.32
CA ALA A 200 58.60 -22.31 1.90
C ALA A 200 58.18 -21.05 1.12
N THR A 201 59.04 -20.56 0.22
CA THR A 201 58.67 -19.46 -0.68
C THR A 201 57.72 -19.97 -1.76
N GLN A 202 57.01 -19.06 -2.45
CA GLN A 202 56.15 -19.46 -3.57
C GLN A 202 56.94 -20.26 -4.62
N SER A 203 58.21 -19.88 -4.87
CA SER A 203 59.11 -20.62 -5.77
C SER A 203 59.41 -22.04 -5.27
N ASP A 204 59.56 -22.24 -3.97
CA ASP A 204 59.80 -23.58 -3.39
C ASP A 204 58.55 -24.46 -3.49
N ILE A 205 57.37 -23.86 -3.31
CA ILE A 205 56.07 -24.53 -3.43
C ILE A 205 55.81 -24.92 -4.89
N ASP A 206 56.02 -24.01 -5.84
CA ASP A 206 55.84 -24.28 -7.28
C ASP A 206 56.83 -25.36 -7.75
N THR A 207 58.08 -25.31 -7.27
CA THR A 207 59.08 -26.35 -7.56
C THR A 207 58.66 -27.72 -7.01
N GLN A 208 58.08 -27.78 -5.80
CA GLN A 208 57.54 -29.03 -5.28
C GLN A 208 56.31 -29.51 -6.03
N TYR A 209 55.43 -28.61 -6.46
CA TYR A 209 54.27 -28.95 -7.26
C TYR A 209 54.71 -29.60 -8.57
N ASP A 210 55.64 -28.99 -9.30
CA ASP A 210 56.10 -29.50 -10.60
C ASP A 210 56.96 -30.77 -10.49
N SER A 211 57.73 -30.94 -9.41
CA SER A 211 58.64 -32.08 -9.27
C SER A 211 58.04 -33.31 -8.58
N VAL A 212 57.00 -33.13 -7.76
CA VAL A 212 56.42 -34.21 -6.95
C VAL A 212 54.95 -34.43 -7.27
N ILE A 213 54.15 -33.36 -7.38
CA ILE A 213 52.69 -33.46 -7.46
C ILE A 213 52.23 -33.63 -8.91
N ALA A 214 52.70 -32.80 -9.83
CA ALA A 214 52.34 -32.87 -11.24
C ALA A 214 52.71 -34.22 -11.89
N PRO A 215 53.89 -34.83 -11.62
CA PRO A 215 54.22 -36.17 -12.11
C PRO A 215 53.33 -37.26 -11.50
N ALA A 216 53.04 -37.16 -10.19
CA ALA A 216 52.16 -38.11 -9.50
C ALA A 216 50.70 -38.04 -9.98
N LEU A 217 50.27 -36.89 -10.52
CA LEU A 217 48.95 -36.71 -11.13
C LEU A 217 48.96 -37.02 -12.64
N SER A 218 50.08 -36.84 -13.35
CA SER A 218 50.17 -37.11 -14.79
C SER A 218 50.29 -38.59 -15.13
N ASP A 219 50.86 -39.40 -14.23
CA ASP A 219 50.98 -40.85 -14.43
C ASP A 219 49.71 -41.62 -14.01
N ALA A 220 48.77 -40.95 -13.36
CA ALA A 220 47.51 -41.52 -12.88
C ALA A 220 46.33 -41.08 -13.75
N GLU A 221 46.19 -41.66 -14.94
CA GLU A 221 44.95 -41.51 -15.72
C GLU A 221 43.74 -42.14 -14.99
N THR A 222 43.98 -42.98 -13.98
CA THR A 222 43.01 -43.41 -12.96
C THR A 222 43.74 -43.73 -11.66
N ILE A 223 43.26 -43.21 -10.52
CA ILE A 223 43.65 -43.74 -9.21
C ILE A 223 43.16 -45.20 -9.18
N PRO A 224 44.03 -46.21 -9.05
CA PRO A 224 43.58 -47.59 -9.02
C PRO A 224 42.65 -47.79 -7.82
N PRO A 225 41.56 -48.57 -7.97
CA PRO A 225 40.66 -48.84 -6.85
C PRO A 225 41.42 -49.51 -5.71
N LEU A 226 41.01 -49.19 -4.47
CA LEU A 226 41.57 -49.81 -3.26
C LEU A 226 41.55 -51.33 -3.40
N THR A 227 42.69 -51.96 -3.13
CA THR A 227 42.78 -53.41 -3.12
C THR A 227 42.06 -53.96 -1.90
N GLN A 228 41.65 -55.24 -1.95
CA GLN A 228 41.04 -55.90 -0.79
C GLN A 228 41.97 -55.84 0.43
N SER A 229 43.30 -55.89 0.25
CA SER A 229 44.27 -55.72 1.33
C SER A 229 44.26 -54.33 1.96
N ASP A 230 44.04 -53.28 1.17
CA ASP A 230 43.95 -51.91 1.70
C ASP A 230 42.67 -51.72 2.53
N ILE A 231 41.57 -52.36 2.09
CA ILE A 231 40.29 -52.38 2.81
C ILE A 231 40.42 -53.19 4.11
N ASP A 232 41.06 -54.36 4.06
CA ASP A 232 41.24 -55.24 5.21
C ASP A 232 42.15 -54.59 6.28
N TRP A 233 43.20 -53.89 5.85
CA TRP A 233 44.06 -53.11 6.75
C TRP A 233 43.30 -51.96 7.42
N ALA A 234 42.48 -51.23 6.66
CA ALA A 234 41.67 -50.14 7.22
C ALA A 234 40.64 -50.67 8.23
N LEU A 235 40.02 -51.82 7.95
CA LEU A 235 39.08 -52.47 8.86
C LEU A 235 39.75 -53.02 10.12
N ASP A 236 41.00 -53.51 10.04
CA ASP A 236 41.78 -53.92 11.22
C ASP A 236 42.06 -52.75 12.16
N ILE A 237 42.40 -51.58 11.60
CA ILE A 237 42.63 -50.37 12.40
C ILE A 237 41.34 -49.87 13.06
N ILE A 238 40.20 -49.93 12.38
CA ILE A 238 38.91 -49.47 12.91
C ILE A 238 38.38 -50.39 14.01
N ASN A 239 38.70 -51.69 13.96
CA ASN A 239 38.21 -52.69 14.91
C ASN A 239 39.17 -52.94 16.10
N ARG A 240 40.22 -52.12 16.25
CA ARG A 240 41.10 -52.07 17.43
C ARG A 240 40.69 -50.96 18.38
#